data_AF-X6MVH8-F1
#
_entry.id   AF-X6MVH8-F1
#
_cell.length_a   1.000
_cell.length_b   1.000
_cell.length_c   1.000
_cell.angle_alpha   90.00
_cell.angle_beta   90.00
_cell.angle_gamma   90.00
#
_symmetry.space_group_name_H-M   'P 1'
#
loop_
_entity.id
_entity.type
_entity.pdbx_description
1 polymer ?
#
loop_
_entity_poly.entity_id
_entity_poly.type
_entity_poly.pdbx_seq_one_letter_code
_entity_poly.pdbx_strand_id
1 'polypeptide(L)'
;EELETESEKRQAVRAKWRARICRGALVLLFVIVLTCGVQVFFVPSLIDHTFKTQVKAAFIFTEVPEHNNDNYNMWVSNTVDHGMTLYFTFVLFFFFFFFKKSRVFFFFFFFLKKKGTPIQFSIQFFNVTNPDKVLMGEYPQLRLTPPVTYYEYYSRRAVNFSEDG
;
A
#
# COMPACT_ATOMS: atom_id res chain seq x y z
N GLU A 1 25.68 -4.95 61.33
CA GLU A 1 24.24 -4.63 61.39
C GLU A 1 23.79 -3.50 60.46
N GLU A 2 24.18 -2.23 60.65
CA GLU A 2 23.56 -1.14 59.84
C GLU A 2 23.83 -1.26 58.33
N LEU A 3 25.06 -1.60 57.95
CA LEU A 3 25.46 -1.88 56.56
C LEU A 3 24.73 -3.09 55.94
N GLU A 4 24.41 -4.11 56.72
CA GLU A 4 23.68 -5.29 56.23
C GLU A 4 22.24 -4.93 55.89
N THR A 5 21.58 -4.14 56.76
CA THR A 5 20.18 -3.71 56.52
C THR A 5 20.02 -2.83 55.28
N GLU A 6 21.02 -2.04 54.91
CA GLU A 6 20.96 -1.22 53.70
C GLU A 6 21.08 -2.06 52.42
N SER A 7 21.91 -3.11 52.46
CA SER A 7 22.10 -4.03 51.34
C SER A 7 20.82 -4.80 51.02
N GLU A 8 20.09 -5.26 52.04
CA GLU A 8 18.82 -5.97 51.90
C GLU A 8 17.73 -5.07 51.30
N LYS A 9 17.63 -3.82 51.76
CA LYS A 9 16.69 -2.84 51.21
C LYS A 9 16.93 -2.60 49.71
N ARG A 10 18.19 -2.45 49.30
CA ARG A 10 18.56 -2.26 47.88
C ARG A 10 18.21 -3.50 47.04
N GLN A 11 18.40 -4.70 47.58
CA GLN A 11 18.01 -5.95 46.90
C GLN A 11 16.48 -6.04 46.74
N ALA A 12 15.71 -5.73 47.79
CA ALA A 12 14.24 -5.74 47.75
C ALA A 12 13.68 -4.74 46.71
N VAL A 13 14.25 -3.53 46.61
CA VAL A 13 13.85 -2.53 45.61
C VAL A 13 14.14 -3.04 44.19
N ARG A 14 15.32 -3.62 43.95
CA ARG A 14 15.67 -4.20 42.63
C ARG A 14 14.74 -5.34 42.24
N ALA A 15 14.39 -6.23 43.18
CA ALA A 15 13.46 -7.33 42.94
C ALA A 15 12.06 -6.80 42.54
N LYS A 16 11.56 -5.81 43.28
CA LYS A 16 10.26 -5.17 42.97
C LYS A 16 10.25 -4.50 41.60
N TRP A 17 11.37 -3.89 41.19
CA TRP A 17 11.50 -3.22 39.89
C TRP A 17 11.52 -4.23 38.73
N ARG A 18 12.31 -5.31 38.86
CA ARG A 18 12.33 -6.43 37.89
C ARG A 18 10.95 -7.05 37.70
N ALA A 19 10.22 -7.30 38.79
CA ALA A 19 8.87 -7.85 38.73
C ALA A 19 7.86 -6.93 38.01
N ARG A 20 8.08 -5.61 38.01
CA ARG A 20 7.24 -4.66 37.25
C ARG A 20 7.60 -4.69 35.76
N ILE A 21 8.89 -4.74 35.42
CA ILE A 21 9.34 -4.84 34.03
C ILE A 21 8.87 -6.15 33.41
N CYS A 22 9.05 -7.29 34.08
CA CYS A 22 8.61 -8.58 33.53
C CYS A 22 7.10 -8.62 33.27
N ARG A 23 6.28 -8.03 34.17
CA ARG A 23 4.84 -7.89 33.94
C ARG A 23 4.53 -6.99 32.76
N GLY A 24 5.22 -5.85 32.63
CA GLY A 24 5.08 -4.96 31.48
C GLY A 24 5.44 -5.64 30.16
N ALA A 25 6.55 -6.39 30.14
CA ALA A 25 6.99 -7.14 28.98
C ALA A 25 5.99 -8.24 28.57
N LEU A 26 5.42 -8.97 29.53
CA LEU A 26 4.39 -9.97 29.26
C LEU A 26 3.12 -9.37 28.68
N VAL A 27 2.65 -8.23 29.20
CA VAL A 27 1.48 -7.52 28.66
C VAL A 27 1.76 -7.03 27.25
N LEU A 28 2.96 -6.48 26.99
CA LEU A 28 3.34 -6.04 25.66
C LEU A 28 3.40 -7.20 24.67
N LEU A 29 4.00 -8.32 25.06
CA LEU A 29 4.06 -9.53 24.25
C LEU A 29 2.66 -10.05 23.92
N PHE A 30 1.76 -10.05 24.91
CA PHE A 30 0.36 -10.46 24.70
C PHE A 30 -0.35 -9.56 23.68
N VAL A 31 -0.17 -8.24 23.75
CA VAL A 31 -0.75 -7.30 22.77
C VAL A 31 -0.19 -7.58 21.37
N ILE A 32 1.13 -7.78 21.24
CA ILE A 32 1.76 -8.10 19.95
C ILE A 32 1.16 -9.38 19.36
N VAL A 33 1.12 -10.46 20.14
CA VAL A 33 0.55 -11.74 19.71
C VAL A 33 -0.92 -11.60 19.31
N LEU A 34 -1.71 -10.85 20.07
CA LEU A 34 -3.12 -10.60 19.77
C LEU A 34 -3.28 -9.82 18.45
N THR A 35 -2.46 -8.78 18.23
CA THR A 35 -2.49 -8.02 16.97
C THR A 35 -2.04 -8.86 15.78
N CYS A 36 -0.99 -9.67 15.92
CA CYS A 36 -0.56 -10.60 14.87
C CYS A 36 -1.65 -11.65 14.58
N GLY A 37 -2.32 -12.18 15.61
CA GLY A 37 -3.44 -13.08 15.45
C GLY A 37 -4.57 -12.45 14.64
N VAL A 38 -5.02 -11.25 15.02
CA VAL A 38 -6.03 -10.51 14.26
C VAL A 38 -5.57 -10.26 12.82
N GLN A 39 -4.32 -9.90 12.59
CA GLN A 39 -3.82 -9.72 11.23
C GLN A 39 -3.88 -11.02 10.42
N VAL A 40 -3.41 -12.14 10.97
CA VAL A 40 -3.39 -13.43 10.26
C VAL A 40 -4.80 -13.93 9.92
N PHE A 41 -5.79 -13.69 10.79
CA PHE A 41 -7.16 -14.15 10.53
C PHE A 41 -7.98 -13.20 9.64
N PHE A 42 -7.84 -11.88 9.81
CA PHE A 42 -8.71 -10.93 9.14
C PHE A 42 -8.12 -10.38 7.83
N VAL A 43 -6.78 -10.24 7.74
CA VAL A 43 -6.14 -9.67 6.55
C VAL A 43 -6.36 -10.55 5.32
N PRO A 44 -6.19 -11.88 5.35
CA PRO A 44 -6.42 -12.71 4.16
C PRO A 44 -7.85 -12.67 3.66
N SER A 45 -8.84 -12.72 4.56
CA SER A 45 -10.26 -12.62 4.19
C SER A 45 -10.58 -11.27 3.52
N LEU A 46 -9.96 -10.20 4.01
CA LEU A 46 -10.20 -8.88 3.44
C LEU A 46 -9.44 -8.66 2.14
N ILE A 47 -8.22 -9.19 2.01
CA ILE A 47 -7.48 -9.22 0.75
C ILE A 47 -8.28 -10.01 -0.28
N ASP A 48 -8.81 -11.18 0.06
CA ASP A 48 -9.60 -12.00 -0.88
C ASP A 48 -10.86 -11.26 -1.32
N HIS A 49 -11.59 -10.61 -0.41
CA HIS A 49 -12.75 -9.80 -0.77
C HIS A 49 -12.38 -8.61 -1.65
N THR A 50 -11.31 -7.88 -1.29
CA THR A 50 -10.85 -6.69 -2.04
C THR A 50 -10.29 -7.08 -3.40
N PHE A 51 -9.56 -8.18 -3.49
CA PHE A 51 -9.03 -8.71 -4.73
C PHE A 51 -10.18 -9.17 -5.62
N LYS A 52 -11.14 -9.93 -5.10
CA LYS A 52 -12.33 -10.33 -5.87
C LYS A 52 -13.13 -9.14 -6.36
N THR A 53 -13.33 -8.09 -5.55
CA THR A 53 -14.06 -6.90 -6.00
C THR A 53 -13.25 -6.06 -6.98
N GLN A 54 -11.95 -5.85 -6.76
CA GLN A 54 -11.11 -5.08 -7.69
C GLN A 54 -10.88 -5.82 -9.01
N VAL A 55 -10.64 -7.12 -8.96
CA VAL A 55 -10.55 -7.98 -10.16
C VAL A 55 -11.88 -7.92 -10.90
N LYS A 56 -13.02 -8.12 -10.23
CA LYS A 56 -14.34 -7.97 -10.88
C LYS A 56 -14.61 -6.57 -11.44
N ALA A 57 -14.07 -5.52 -10.82
CA ALA A 57 -14.21 -4.15 -11.33
C ALA A 57 -13.23 -3.83 -12.48
N ALA A 58 -12.07 -4.49 -12.52
CA ALA A 58 -11.06 -4.31 -13.55
C ALA A 58 -11.37 -5.16 -14.80
N PHE A 59 -11.95 -6.35 -14.62
CA PHE A 59 -12.43 -7.19 -15.71
C PHE A 59 -13.86 -6.78 -16.06
N ILE A 60 -14.03 -6.20 -17.25
CA ILE A 60 -15.36 -6.05 -17.84
C ILE A 60 -15.83 -7.45 -18.21
N PHE A 61 -16.82 -7.98 -17.48
CA PHE A 61 -17.67 -9.00 -18.05
C PHE A 61 -18.51 -8.29 -19.10
N THR A 62 -18.34 -8.71 -20.34
CA THR A 62 -18.80 -8.01 -21.54
C THR A 62 -20.32 -8.03 -21.71
N GLU A 63 -21.03 -8.71 -20.81
CA GLU A 63 -22.47 -8.55 -20.62
C GLU A 63 -22.77 -7.37 -19.70
N VAL A 64 -23.07 -6.21 -20.27
CA VAL A 64 -23.69 -5.09 -19.53
C VAL A 64 -25.04 -4.77 -20.14
N PRO A 65 -26.16 -5.25 -19.58
CA PRO A 65 -27.42 -4.55 -19.72
C PRO A 65 -27.43 -3.43 -18.67
N GLU A 66 -27.74 -2.21 -19.10
CA GLU A 66 -28.05 -1.01 -18.32
C GLU A 66 -26.95 0.05 -18.15
N HIS A 67 -27.28 1.25 -18.68
CA HIS A 67 -26.48 2.48 -18.76
C HIS A 67 -26.14 3.16 -17.40
N ASN A 68 -26.22 2.46 -16.27
CA ASN A 68 -26.01 3.06 -14.95
C ASN A 68 -25.29 2.13 -13.96
N ASN A 69 -24.28 1.40 -14.43
CA ASN A 69 -23.45 0.57 -13.56
C ASN A 69 -22.26 1.40 -13.02
N ASP A 70 -22.18 1.56 -11.69
CA ASP A 70 -21.08 2.26 -11.02
C ASP A 70 -19.70 1.69 -11.38
N ASN A 71 -19.60 0.37 -11.61
CA ASN A 71 -18.36 -0.27 -12.04
C ASN A 71 -17.91 0.21 -13.42
N TYR A 72 -18.85 0.41 -14.34
CA TYR A 72 -18.55 0.96 -15.66
C TYR A 72 -18.05 2.40 -15.55
N ASN A 73 -18.72 3.23 -14.74
CA ASN A 73 -18.30 4.62 -14.51
C ASN A 73 -16.90 4.71 -13.87
N MET A 74 -16.56 3.82 -12.93
CA MET A 74 -15.22 3.73 -12.34
C MET A 74 -14.17 3.30 -13.37
N TRP A 75 -14.49 2.35 -14.25
CA TRP A 75 -13.59 1.90 -15.32
C TRP A 75 -13.37 2.97 -16.39
N VAL A 76 -14.41 3.71 -16.78
CA VAL A 76 -14.32 4.81 -17.76
C VAL A 76 -13.48 5.96 -17.21
N SER A 77 -13.71 6.33 -15.96
CA SER A 77 -13.04 7.45 -15.31
C SER A 77 -11.63 7.12 -14.82
N ASN A 78 -11.27 5.84 -14.75
CA ASN A 78 -10.02 5.33 -14.16
C ASN A 78 -9.79 5.89 -12.73
N THR A 79 -10.86 6.26 -12.04
CA THR A 79 -10.81 6.63 -10.63
C THR A 79 -11.04 5.37 -9.83
N VAL A 80 -10.02 4.51 -9.74
CA VAL A 80 -10.10 3.34 -8.86
C VAL A 80 -10.16 3.89 -7.44
N ASP A 81 -11.33 3.78 -6.84
CA ASP A 81 -11.56 4.15 -5.46
C ASP A 81 -10.88 3.10 -4.59
N HIS A 82 -9.59 3.28 -4.35
CA HIS A 82 -8.85 2.33 -3.55
C HIS A 82 -9.40 2.33 -2.12
N GLY A 83 -10.18 1.30 -1.80
CA GLY A 83 -10.55 0.93 -0.42
C GLY A 83 -9.35 0.82 0.54
N MET A 84 -8.12 0.85 0.01
CA MET A 84 -6.87 1.07 0.76
C MET A 84 -6.90 2.32 1.65
N THR A 85 -7.62 3.38 1.27
CA THR A 85 -7.67 4.64 2.03
C THR A 85 -8.35 4.46 3.40
N LEU A 86 -9.36 3.59 3.47
CA LEU A 86 -10.04 3.21 4.73
C LEU A 86 -9.14 2.37 5.64
N TYR A 87 -8.25 1.55 5.06
CA TYR A 87 -7.35 0.70 5.84
C TYR A 87 -6.23 1.50 6.51
N PHE A 88 -5.65 2.47 5.81
CA PHE A 88 -4.60 3.33 6.36
C PHE A 88 -5.12 4.19 7.53
N THR A 89 -6.37 4.66 7.43
CA THR A 89 -7.03 5.41 8.52
C THR A 89 -7.34 4.52 9.73
N PHE A 90 -7.78 3.27 9.54
CA PHE A 90 -8.02 2.34 10.66
C PHE A 90 -6.73 1.96 11.42
N VAL A 91 -5.64 1.65 10.70
CA VAL A 91 -4.35 1.29 11.33
C VAL A 91 -3.77 2.49 12.11
N LEU A 92 -3.84 3.70 11.54
CA LEU A 92 -3.43 4.92 12.24
C LEU A 92 -4.30 5.22 13.46
N PHE A 93 -5.61 4.98 13.39
CA PHE A 93 -6.54 5.16 14.50
C PHE A 93 -6.25 4.22 15.68
N PHE A 94 -5.95 2.95 15.40
CA PHE A 94 -5.55 1.99 16.44
C PHE A 94 -4.20 2.36 17.07
N PHE A 95 -3.23 2.82 16.26
CA PHE A 95 -1.97 3.34 16.79
C PHE A 95 -2.22 4.53 17.74
N PHE A 96 -3.13 5.44 17.37
CA PHE A 96 -3.46 6.61 18.17
C PHE A 96 -4.06 6.27 19.54
N PHE A 97 -4.91 5.24 19.61
CA PHE A 97 -5.54 4.82 20.87
C PHE A 97 -4.59 4.14 21.86
N PHE A 98 -3.56 3.46 21.37
CA PHE A 98 -2.58 2.78 22.25
C PHE A 98 -1.59 3.74 22.93
N PHE A 99 -1.35 4.92 22.35
CA PHE A 99 -0.48 5.96 22.93
C PHE A 99 -1.24 6.99 23.77
N LYS A 100 -2.24 6.54 24.53
CA LYS A 100 -3.17 7.35 25.36
C LYS A 100 -2.51 8.28 26.41
N LYS A 101 -1.18 8.27 26.56
CA LYS A 101 -0.44 9.14 27.48
C LYS A 101 0.24 10.35 26.83
N SER A 102 0.21 10.47 25.49
CA SER A 102 0.79 11.61 24.78
C SER A 102 -0.31 12.58 24.36
N ARG A 103 -0.36 13.76 24.99
CA ARG A 103 -1.34 14.84 24.73
C ARG A 103 -1.01 15.64 23.46
N VAL A 104 -0.76 14.97 22.34
CA VAL A 104 -0.60 15.64 21.05
C VAL A 104 -1.64 15.09 20.09
N PHE A 105 -2.80 15.76 20.08
CA PHE A 105 -3.84 15.54 19.09
C PHE A 105 -3.36 16.03 17.72
N PHE A 106 -2.71 15.15 16.95
CA PHE A 106 -2.50 15.38 15.53
C PHE A 106 -3.79 15.02 14.79
N PHE A 107 -4.67 16.01 14.60
CA PHE A 107 -5.75 15.94 13.62
C PHE A 107 -5.14 16.04 12.22
N PHE A 108 -4.66 14.92 11.68
CA PHE A 108 -4.27 14.85 10.28
C PHE A 108 -5.50 14.50 9.44
N PHE A 109 -6.28 15.51 9.06
CA PHE A 109 -7.29 15.37 8.02
C PHE A 109 -6.58 15.21 6.68
N PHE A 110 -6.24 13.97 6.31
CA PHE A 110 -5.71 13.65 5.00
C PHE A 110 -6.85 13.66 3.97
N PHE A 111 -7.18 14.84 3.44
CA PHE A 111 -8.01 14.96 2.24
C PHE A 111 -7.19 14.50 1.02
N LEU A 112 -7.13 13.18 0.80
CA LEU A 112 -6.59 12.62 -0.44
C LEU A 112 -7.56 12.96 -1.58
N LYS A 113 -7.30 14.07 -2.30
CA LYS A 113 -7.91 14.31 -3.60
C LYS A 113 -7.52 13.14 -4.51
N LYS A 114 -8.50 12.34 -4.91
CA LYS A 114 -8.34 11.24 -5.87
C LYS A 114 -7.75 11.80 -7.16
N LYS A 115 -6.49 11.48 -7.44
CA LYS A 115 -5.88 11.70 -8.75
C LYS A 115 -5.81 10.33 -9.41
N GLY A 116 -6.24 10.23 -10.67
CA GLY A 116 -6.08 8.99 -11.44
C GLY A 116 -4.61 8.57 -11.45
N THR A 117 -4.36 7.27 -11.37
CA THR A 117 -3.01 6.72 -11.42
C THR A 117 -2.48 6.84 -12.86
N PRO A 118 -1.41 7.61 -13.12
CA PRO A 118 -0.86 7.71 -14.46
C PRO A 118 -0.27 6.36 -14.90
N ILE A 119 -0.40 6.04 -16.18
CA ILE A 119 0.32 4.92 -16.78
C ILE A 119 1.70 5.44 -17.18
N GLN A 120 2.75 4.80 -16.66
CA GLN A 120 4.14 5.13 -16.98
C GLN A 120 4.65 4.16 -18.04
N PHE A 121 5.17 4.68 -19.14
CA PHE A 121 5.89 3.88 -20.14
C PHE A 121 7.27 4.48 -20.43
N SER A 122 8.25 3.58 -20.56
CA SER A 122 9.64 3.95 -20.84
C SER A 122 10.02 3.40 -22.22
N ILE A 123 10.39 4.29 -23.13
CA ILE A 123 10.83 3.94 -24.49
C ILE A 123 12.35 4.10 -24.56
N GLN A 124 13.02 3.09 -25.10
CA GLN A 124 14.45 3.13 -25.42
C GLN A 124 14.62 2.94 -26.92
N PHE A 125 15.59 3.65 -27.49
CA PHE A 125 15.90 3.58 -28.90
C PHE A 125 17.28 2.97 -29.10
N PHE A 126 17.46 2.29 -30.23
CA PHE A 126 18.78 1.88 -30.69
C PHE A 126 19.34 2.96 -31.61
N ASN A 127 20.43 3.59 -31.19
CA ASN A 127 21.16 4.53 -32.02
C ASN A 127 22.20 3.76 -32.86
N VAL A 128 22.23 4.00 -34.17
CA VAL A 128 23.21 3.40 -35.08
C VAL A 128 24.48 4.26 -35.05
N THR A 129 25.60 3.70 -34.60
CA THR A 129 26.85 4.48 -34.42
C THR A 129 27.71 4.56 -35.68
N ASN A 130 27.43 3.75 -36.71
CA ASN A 130 28.20 3.67 -37.95
C ASN A 130 27.35 3.75 -39.24
N PRO A 131 26.47 4.76 -39.40
CA PRO A 131 25.51 4.80 -40.51
C PRO A 131 26.16 4.73 -41.89
N ASP A 132 27.29 5.42 -42.10
CA ASP A 132 27.98 5.45 -43.41
C ASP A 132 28.45 4.07 -43.87
N LYS A 133 28.91 3.23 -42.93
CA LYS A 133 29.37 1.86 -43.21
C LYS A 133 28.21 0.92 -43.48
N VAL A 134 27.08 1.13 -42.80
CA VAL A 134 25.84 0.38 -43.05
C VAL A 134 25.35 0.63 -44.47
N LEU A 135 25.46 1.86 -44.97
CA LEU A 135 25.12 2.19 -46.36
C LEU A 135 26.01 1.47 -47.38
N MET A 136 27.22 1.09 -46.99
CA MET A 136 28.15 0.30 -47.82
C MET A 136 27.95 -1.21 -47.69
N GLY A 137 26.98 -1.66 -46.87
CA GLY A 137 26.66 -3.08 -46.67
C GLY A 137 27.33 -3.73 -45.45
N GLU A 138 28.01 -2.97 -44.60
CA GLU A 138 28.51 -3.50 -43.33
C GLU A 138 27.38 -3.67 -42.29
N TYR A 139 27.64 -4.48 -41.25
CA TYR A 139 26.68 -4.68 -40.15
C TYR A 139 26.51 -3.41 -39.28
N PRO A 140 25.28 -3.09 -38.86
CA PRO A 140 25.01 -1.95 -37.99
C PRO A 140 25.50 -2.18 -36.57
N GLN A 141 26.23 -1.22 -36.05
CA GLN A 141 26.62 -1.14 -34.64
C GLN A 141 25.56 -0.33 -33.90
N LEU A 142 24.89 -0.98 -32.95
CA LEU A 142 23.80 -0.39 -32.19
C LEU A 142 24.26 -0.01 -30.79
N ARG A 143 23.82 1.16 -30.33
CA ARG A 143 23.98 1.63 -28.95
C ARG A 143 22.63 2.01 -28.38
N LEU A 144 22.28 1.46 -27.22
CA LEU A 144 21.06 1.83 -26.50
C LEU A 144 21.14 3.29 -26.03
N THR A 145 20.07 4.05 -26.28
CA THR A 145 19.88 5.38 -25.69
C THR A 145 19.35 5.26 -24.26
N PRO A 146 19.54 6.29 -23.41
CA PRO A 146 18.81 6.37 -22.15
C PRO A 146 17.29 6.28 -22.36
N PRO A 147 16.53 5.73 -21.40
CA PRO A 147 15.08 5.63 -21.49
C PRO A 147 14.41 7.02 -21.43
N VAL A 148 13.48 7.25 -22.34
CA VAL A 148 12.56 8.39 -22.27
C VAL A 148 11.27 7.91 -21.61
N THR A 149 10.91 8.52 -20.50
CA THR A 149 9.73 8.13 -19.71
C THR A 149 8.59 9.10 -19.94
N TYR A 150 7.41 8.57 -20.26
CA TYR A 150 6.19 9.32 -20.44
C TYR A 150 5.15 8.88 -19.41
N TYR A 151 4.30 9.84 -19.02
CA TYR A 151 3.14 9.61 -18.16
C TYR A 151 1.90 9.99 -18.95
N GLU A 152 1.02 9.02 -19.18
CA GLU A 152 -0.21 9.24 -19.93
C GLU A 152 -1.44 8.97 -19.06
N TYR A 153 -2.43 9.83 -19.24
CA TYR A 153 -3.73 9.74 -18.58
C TYR A 153 -4.75 9.41 -19.66
N TYR A 154 -5.19 8.16 -19.69
CA TYR A 154 -6.23 7.74 -20.62
C TYR A 154 -7.60 8.16 -20.10
N SER A 155 -8.36 8.85 -20.94
CA SER A 155 -9.80 9.04 -20.78
C SER A 155 -10.48 8.33 -21.94
N ARG A 156 -11.24 7.28 -21.65
CA ARG A 156 -12.01 6.58 -22.67
C ARG A 156 -13.25 7.40 -23.01
N ARG A 157 -13.50 7.64 -24.30
CA ARG A 157 -14.68 8.34 -24.81
C ARG A 157 -15.34 7.46 -25.87
N ALA A 158 -16.67 7.49 -25.95
CA ALA A 158 -17.46 6.78 -26.95
C ALA A 158 -17.17 5.25 -27.01
N VAL A 159 -17.19 4.58 -25.85
CA VAL A 159 -17.06 3.13 -25.78
C VAL A 159 -18.39 2.50 -26.21
N ASN A 160 -18.38 1.76 -27.32
CA ASN A 160 -19.51 0.93 -27.76
C ASN A 160 -19.19 -0.53 -27.45
N PHE A 161 -20.16 -1.25 -26.89
CA PHE A 161 -20.06 -2.69 -26.62
C PHE A 161 -20.80 -3.47 -27.71
N SER A 162 -20.23 -4.60 -28.13
CA SER A 162 -20.91 -5.60 -28.98
C SER A 162 -21.94 -6.38 -28.17
N GLU A 163 -23.03 -6.79 -28.80
CA GLU A 163 -24.05 -7.66 -28.15
C GLU A 163 -23.50 -9.04 -27.78
N ASP A 164 -22.48 -9.52 -28.51
CA ASP A 164 -21.84 -10.83 -28.29
C ASP A 164 -20.84 -10.85 -27.12
N GLY A 165 -20.69 -9.72 -26.43
CA GLY A 165 -19.71 -9.53 -25.38
C GLY A 165 -18.27 -9.49 -25.88
#